data_AF-A0A439QD28-F1
#
_entry.id   AF-A0A439QD28-F1
#
_cell.length_a   1.000
_cell.length_b   1.000
_cell.length_c   1.000
_cell.angle_alpha   90.00
_cell.angle_beta   90.00
_cell.angle_gamma   90.00
#
_symmetry.space_group_name_H-M   'P 1'
#
loop_
_entity.id
_entity.type
_entity.pdbx_description
1 polymer ?
#
loop_
_entity_poly.entity_id
_entity_poly.type
_entity_poly.pdbx_seq_one_letter_code
_entity_poly.pdbx_strand_id
1 'polypeptide(L)'
;MKVDLATSPDVAALAAADADKAKHVGGRIKAIRTARRISLRQLADMVGTTASFISQLERNLSGASASTLMRIAAALDLGINDLFEQTEGGFHKVLTRGDRPLLPISHGCRKTLLSRRPIHEFEVYSGDFDVG
;
A
#
# COMPACT_ATOMS: atom_id res chain seq x y z
N MET A 1 6.31 -39.99 26.29
CA MET A 1 7.41 -39.17 25.74
C MET A 1 6.87 -37.76 25.56
N LYS A 2 7.12 -36.86 26.52
CA LYS A 2 6.75 -35.43 26.41
C LYS A 2 7.75 -34.80 25.45
N VAL A 3 7.28 -34.31 24.31
CA VAL A 3 8.12 -33.54 23.39
C VAL A 3 7.98 -32.09 23.83
N ASP A 4 9.02 -31.56 24.46
CA ASP A 4 9.09 -30.15 24.84
C ASP A 4 9.16 -29.30 23.56
N LEU A 5 8.13 -28.49 23.36
CA LEU A 5 8.03 -27.51 22.28
C LEU A 5 8.90 -26.29 22.63
N ALA A 6 10.21 -26.41 22.46
CA ALA A 6 11.08 -25.26 22.41
C ALA A 6 10.70 -24.40 21.18
N THR A 7 10.27 -23.18 21.43
CA THR A 7 9.94 -22.15 20.43
C THR A 7 11.02 -22.07 19.36
N SER A 8 10.73 -22.60 18.16
CA SER A 8 11.70 -22.65 17.07
C SER A 8 12.05 -21.23 16.59
N PRO A 9 13.31 -20.93 16.22
CA PRO A 9 13.73 -19.60 15.79
C PRO A 9 12.98 -19.09 14.55
N ASP A 10 12.42 -20.02 13.75
CA ASP A 10 11.66 -19.73 12.53
C ASP A 10 10.28 -19.08 12.83
N VAL A 11 9.58 -19.52 13.89
CA VAL A 11 8.32 -18.88 14.32
C VAL A 11 8.55 -17.52 14.96
N ALA A 12 9.68 -17.31 15.62
CA ALA A 12 10.05 -16.01 16.17
C ALA A 12 10.41 -14.99 15.07
N ALA A 13 11.11 -15.44 14.01
CA ALA A 13 11.44 -14.60 12.86
C ALA A 13 10.19 -14.21 12.07
N LEU A 14 9.24 -15.13 11.88
CA LEU A 14 7.95 -14.85 11.22
C LEU A 14 7.11 -13.83 12.01
N ALA A 15 7.04 -13.96 13.34
CA ALA A 15 6.35 -13.01 14.21
C ALA A 15 7.00 -11.61 14.23
N ALA A 16 8.32 -11.54 14.15
CA ALA A 16 9.05 -10.28 14.05
C ALA A 16 8.79 -9.57 12.70
N ALA A 17 8.74 -10.33 11.60
CA ALA A 17 8.40 -9.81 10.28
C ALA A 17 6.93 -9.33 10.20
N ASP A 18 6.00 -10.02 10.85
CA ASP A 18 4.60 -9.60 10.96
C ASP A 18 4.43 -8.35 11.81
N ALA A 19 5.16 -8.24 12.93
CA ALA A 19 5.18 -7.04 13.76
C ALA A 19 5.82 -5.85 13.02
N ASP A 20 6.83 -6.09 12.19
CA ASP A 20 7.43 -5.07 11.34
C ASP A 20 6.45 -4.62 10.24
N LYS A 21 5.80 -5.55 9.53
CA LYS A 21 4.73 -5.22 8.57
C LYS A 21 3.59 -4.44 9.22
N ALA A 22 3.15 -4.84 10.43
CA ALA A 22 2.12 -4.12 11.17
C ALA A 22 2.55 -2.69 11.51
N LYS A 23 3.82 -2.48 11.90
CA LYS A 23 4.38 -1.13 12.11
C LYS A 23 4.37 -0.28 10.84
N HIS A 24 4.53 -0.89 9.67
CA HIS A 24 4.51 -0.19 8.38
C HIS A 24 3.11 0.27 7.96
N VAL A 25 2.05 -0.48 8.28
CA VAL A 25 0.68 -0.15 7.85
C VAL A 25 0.18 1.15 8.45
N GLY A 26 0.32 1.35 9.77
CA GLY A 26 -0.13 2.58 10.43
C GLY A 26 0.56 3.83 9.88
N GLY A 27 1.89 3.75 9.69
CA GLY A 27 2.68 4.82 9.07
C GLY A 27 2.25 5.12 7.64
N ARG A 28 1.92 4.07 6.87
CA ARG A 28 1.46 4.21 5.48
C ARG A 28 0.08 4.86 5.39
N ILE A 29 -0.88 4.44 6.21
CA ILE A 29 -2.21 5.08 6.33
C ILE A 29 -2.03 6.58 6.59
N LYS A 30 -1.19 6.95 7.57
CA LYS A 30 -0.89 8.35 7.88
C LYS A 30 -0.35 9.09 6.67
N ALA A 31 0.63 8.53 5.96
CA ALA A 31 1.26 9.16 4.82
C ALA A 31 0.26 9.42 3.68
N ILE A 32 -0.60 8.45 3.37
CA ILE A 32 -1.67 8.58 2.36
C ILE A 32 -2.66 9.65 2.79
N ARG A 33 -3.14 9.58 4.03
CA ARG A 33 -4.10 10.53 4.59
C ARG A 33 -3.58 11.97 4.49
N THR A 34 -2.32 12.20 4.86
CA THR A 34 -1.73 13.55 4.79
C THR A 34 -1.46 13.99 3.36
N ALA A 35 -1.04 13.09 2.46
CA ALA A 35 -0.86 13.40 1.04
C ALA A 35 -2.17 13.85 0.39
N ARG A 36 -3.29 13.22 0.78
CA ARG A 36 -4.65 13.58 0.35
C ARG A 36 -5.27 14.75 1.12
N ARG A 37 -4.53 15.36 2.06
CA ARG A 37 -4.96 16.52 2.87
C ARG A 37 -6.28 16.33 3.63
N ILE A 38 -6.57 15.10 4.03
CA ILE A 38 -7.74 14.79 4.86
C ILE A 38 -7.34 14.68 6.34
N SER A 39 -8.22 15.15 7.22
CA SER A 39 -8.01 15.10 8.68
C SER A 39 -8.30 13.71 9.24
N LEU A 40 -7.83 13.45 10.46
CA LEU A 40 -8.16 12.23 11.21
C LEU A 40 -9.68 12.06 11.37
N ARG A 41 -10.39 13.17 11.60
CA ARG A 41 -11.85 13.18 11.76
C ARG A 41 -12.55 12.80 10.46
N GLN A 42 -12.17 13.40 9.34
CA GLN A 42 -12.71 13.04 8.03
C GLN A 42 -12.47 11.57 7.70
N LEU A 43 -11.26 11.03 7.94
CA LEU A 43 -11.01 9.62 7.71
C LEU A 43 -11.85 8.72 8.62
N ALA A 44 -11.98 9.09 9.89
CA ALA A 44 -12.82 8.36 10.84
C ALA A 44 -14.30 8.35 10.40
N ASP A 45 -14.82 9.48 9.94
CA ASP A 45 -16.19 9.63 9.44
C ASP A 45 -16.42 8.75 8.19
N MET A 46 -15.48 8.76 7.23
CA MET A 46 -15.57 7.92 6.02
C MET A 46 -15.53 6.42 6.32
N VAL A 47 -14.78 6.01 7.34
CA VAL A 47 -14.61 4.59 7.71
C VAL A 47 -15.71 4.11 8.67
N GLY A 48 -16.39 5.03 9.37
CA GLY A 48 -17.35 4.72 10.43
C GLY A 48 -16.64 4.31 11.73
N THR A 49 -15.70 5.12 12.18
CA THR A 49 -14.89 4.92 13.39
C THR A 49 -14.62 6.27 14.08
N THR A 50 -13.71 6.33 15.06
CA THR A 50 -13.37 7.55 15.81
C THR A 50 -12.01 8.09 15.39
N ALA A 51 -11.83 9.42 15.49
CA ALA A 51 -10.54 10.06 15.24
C ALA A 51 -9.44 9.55 16.20
N SER A 52 -9.81 9.19 17.43
CA SER A 52 -8.89 8.58 18.41
C SER A 52 -8.38 7.23 17.92
N PHE A 53 -9.28 6.36 17.44
CA PHE A 53 -8.92 5.07 16.86
C PHE A 53 -7.98 5.23 15.66
N ILE A 54 -8.30 6.12 14.70
CA ILE A 54 -7.40 6.39 13.56
C ILE A 54 -6.04 6.89 14.05
N SER A 55 -6.01 7.79 15.04
CA SER A 55 -4.75 8.31 15.62
C SER A 55 -3.92 7.21 16.29
N GLN A 56 -4.55 6.29 17.01
CA GLN A 56 -3.88 5.15 17.65
C GLN A 56 -3.35 4.18 16.59
N LEU A 57 -4.16 3.88 15.57
CA LEU A 57 -3.78 3.02 14.45
C LEU A 57 -2.59 3.60 13.67
N GLU A 58 -2.61 4.89 13.32
CA GLU A 58 -1.51 5.57 12.62
C GLU A 58 -0.19 5.60 13.41
N ARG A 59 -0.26 5.45 14.74
CA ARG A 59 0.90 5.38 15.63
C ARG A 59 1.26 3.94 16.03
N ASN A 60 0.60 2.95 15.45
CA ASN A 60 0.76 1.53 15.79
C ASN A 60 0.49 1.22 17.27
N LEU A 61 -0.37 2.01 17.93
CA LEU A 61 -0.78 1.82 19.32
C LEU A 61 -2.01 0.91 19.45
N SER A 62 -2.70 0.64 18.34
CA SER A 62 -3.84 -0.27 18.27
C SER A 62 -3.83 -1.03 16.95
N GLY A 63 -4.22 -2.30 17.00
CA GLY A 63 -4.52 -3.08 15.79
C GLY A 63 -5.87 -2.70 15.17
N ALA A 64 -6.08 -3.10 13.92
CA ALA A 64 -7.36 -3.02 13.24
C ALA A 64 -7.75 -4.40 12.69
N SER A 65 -9.05 -4.70 12.67
CA SER A 65 -9.53 -5.91 11.98
C SER A 65 -9.28 -5.80 10.47
N ALA A 66 -9.19 -6.95 9.79
CA ALA A 66 -9.09 -6.99 8.33
C ALA A 66 -10.24 -6.20 7.66
N SER A 67 -11.47 -6.32 8.18
CA SER A 67 -12.63 -5.55 7.72
C SER A 67 -12.47 -4.04 7.88
N THR A 68 -11.81 -3.60 8.94
CA THR A 68 -11.53 -2.18 9.17
C THR A 68 -10.43 -1.68 8.24
N LEU A 69 -9.38 -2.46 8.01
CA LEU A 69 -8.34 -2.12 7.03
C LEU A 69 -8.91 -2.06 5.61
N MET A 70 -9.81 -2.96 5.22
CA MET A 70 -10.50 -2.91 3.93
C MET A 70 -11.34 -1.63 3.78
N ARG A 71 -12.08 -1.22 4.82
CA ARG A 71 -12.82 0.05 4.80
C ARG A 71 -11.90 1.26 4.71
N ILE A 72 -10.76 1.24 5.41
CA ILE A 72 -9.75 2.31 5.33
C ILE A 72 -9.17 2.38 3.92
N ALA A 73 -8.80 1.25 3.31
CA ALA A 73 -8.30 1.21 1.94
C ALA A 73 -9.33 1.80 0.97
N ALA A 74 -10.59 1.38 1.06
CA ALA A 74 -11.68 1.90 0.23
C ALA A 74 -11.92 3.41 0.45
N ALA A 75 -11.95 3.88 1.71
CA ALA A 75 -12.10 5.31 2.04
C ALA A 75 -10.93 6.16 1.52
N LEU A 76 -9.76 5.54 1.37
CA LEU A 76 -8.58 6.13 0.77
C LEU A 76 -8.45 5.79 -0.72
N ASP A 77 -9.47 5.24 -1.39
CA ASP A 77 -9.43 4.85 -2.81
C ASP A 77 -8.15 4.06 -3.17
N LEU A 78 -7.94 2.97 -2.43
CA LEU A 78 -6.81 2.04 -2.56
C LEU A 78 -7.31 0.60 -2.53
N GLY A 79 -6.54 -0.30 -3.14
CA GLY A 79 -6.63 -1.73 -2.88
C GLY A 79 -6.02 -2.07 -1.52
N ILE A 80 -6.51 -3.13 -0.87
CA ILE A 80 -6.00 -3.56 0.44
C ILE A 80 -4.49 -3.82 0.44
N ASN A 81 -3.97 -4.37 -0.65
CA ASN A 81 -2.53 -4.64 -0.83
C ASN A 81 -1.69 -3.37 -0.80
N ASP A 82 -2.25 -2.23 -1.26
CA ASP A 82 -1.52 -0.97 -1.25
C ASP A 82 -1.24 -0.49 0.17
N LEU A 83 -1.97 -0.93 1.21
CA LEU A 83 -1.65 -0.58 2.60
C LEU A 83 -0.38 -1.29 3.12
N PHE A 84 0.00 -2.41 2.50
CA PHE A 84 1.14 -3.25 2.90
C PHE A 84 2.33 -3.14 1.96
N GLU A 85 2.15 -2.54 0.77
CA GLU A 85 3.22 -2.37 -0.20
C GLU A 85 4.28 -1.39 0.33
N GLN A 86 5.54 -1.83 0.40
CA GLN A 86 6.66 -0.95 0.72
C GLN A 86 7.06 -0.21 -0.56
N THR A 87 6.45 0.96 -0.80
CA THR A 87 6.94 1.84 -1.87
C THR A 87 8.15 2.61 -1.36
N GLU A 88 9.34 2.23 -1.81
CA GLU A 88 10.54 3.04 -1.66
C GLU A 88 10.37 4.34 -2.49
N GLY A 89 9.98 5.40 -1.80
CA GLY A 89 9.66 6.72 -2.36
C GLY A 89 8.17 7.05 -2.22
N GLY A 90 7.86 8.16 -1.55
CA GLY A 90 6.50 8.59 -1.23
C GLY A 90 5.58 8.81 -2.44
N PHE A 91 4.34 9.19 -2.17
CA PHE A 91 3.25 9.33 -3.16
C PHE A 91 3.53 10.33 -4.31
N HIS A 92 4.56 11.17 -4.18
CA HIS A 92 4.97 12.16 -5.18
C HIS A 92 6.23 11.71 -5.94
N LYS A 93 6.26 10.46 -6.40
CA LYS A 93 7.39 9.94 -7.19
C LYS A 93 7.14 10.19 -8.67
N VAL A 94 7.94 11.07 -9.25
CA VAL A 94 7.99 11.32 -10.70
C VAL A 94 8.53 10.07 -11.38
N LEU A 95 7.78 9.52 -12.34
CA LEU A 95 8.25 8.40 -13.16
C LEU A 95 9.21 8.94 -14.23
N THR A 96 10.52 8.72 -14.03
CA THR A 96 11.52 9.12 -15.03
C THR A 96 11.47 8.17 -16.23
N ARG A 97 12.03 8.58 -17.38
CA ARG A 97 12.04 7.76 -18.60
C ARG A 97 12.69 6.38 -18.38
N GLY A 98 13.70 6.29 -17.52
CA GLY A 98 14.44 5.05 -17.24
C GLY A 98 13.68 4.05 -16.36
N ASP A 99 12.76 4.52 -15.53
CA ASP A 99 12.03 3.69 -14.56
C ASP A 99 10.70 3.13 -15.11
N ARG A 100 10.38 3.42 -16.38
CA ARG A 100 9.09 3.04 -16.95
C ARG A 100 9.06 1.54 -17.26
N PRO A 101 8.04 0.80 -16.78
CA PRO A 101 7.87 -0.59 -17.16
C PRO A 101 7.66 -0.70 -18.67
N LEU A 102 8.55 -1.44 -19.34
CA LEU A 102 8.34 -1.87 -20.72
C LEU A 102 7.36 -3.04 -20.70
N LEU A 103 6.22 -2.87 -21.34
CA LEU A 103 5.31 -3.99 -21.57
C LEU A 103 5.85 -4.87 -22.71
N PRO A 104 5.50 -6.17 -22.73
CA PRO A 104 5.87 -7.06 -23.82
C PRO A 104 5.47 -6.46 -25.18
N ILE A 105 6.42 -6.49 -26.11
CA ILE A 105 6.19 -6.02 -27.48
C ILE A 105 5.10 -6.89 -28.10
N SER A 106 4.03 -6.24 -28.55
CA SER A 106 2.93 -6.89 -29.25
C SER A 106 2.66 -6.09 -30.53
N HIS A 107 2.70 -6.77 -31.68
CA HIS A 107 2.39 -6.20 -32.99
C HIS A 107 3.24 -4.97 -33.43
N GLY A 108 4.57 -4.99 -33.26
CA GLY A 108 5.44 -3.89 -33.74
C GLY A 108 5.23 -2.55 -32.99
N CYS A 109 4.54 -2.61 -31.85
CA CYS A 109 4.32 -1.47 -30.97
C CYS A 109 5.07 -1.72 -29.65
N ARG A 110 5.85 -0.73 -29.22
CA ARG A 110 6.43 -0.68 -27.87
C ARG A 110 5.49 0.09 -26.96
N LYS A 111 4.82 -0.59 -26.03
CA LYS A 111 3.95 0.04 -25.03
C LYS A 111 4.71 0.26 -23.73
N THR A 112 4.60 1.46 -23.18
CA THR A 112 5.26 1.86 -21.92
C THR A 112 4.21 2.39 -20.96
N LEU A 113 4.15 1.86 -19.73
CA LEU A 113 3.20 2.30 -18.71
C LEU A 113 3.64 3.65 -18.10
N LEU A 114 2.73 4.62 -18.06
CA LEU A 114 2.93 5.96 -17.51
C LEU A 114 2.23 6.17 -16.16
N SER A 115 1.10 5.50 -15.92
CA SER A 115 0.45 5.51 -14.60
C SER A 115 1.18 4.58 -13.63
N ARG A 116 1.27 4.97 -12.36
CA ARG A 116 1.83 4.11 -11.30
C ARG A 116 0.71 3.73 -10.35
N ARG A 117 0.83 2.53 -9.76
CA ARG A 117 0.05 2.21 -8.56
C ARG A 117 0.32 3.25 -7.47
N PRO A 118 -0.70 3.64 -6.69
CA PRO A 118 -1.98 2.94 -6.56
C PRO A 118 -3.12 3.51 -7.40
N ILE A 119 -2.86 4.18 -8.53
CA ILE A 119 -3.94 4.63 -9.41
C ILE A 119 -4.54 3.40 -10.10
N HIS A 120 -5.72 2.96 -9.65
CA HIS A 120 -6.42 1.78 -10.18
C HIS A 120 -7.53 2.13 -11.18
N GLU A 121 -8.07 3.35 -11.11
CA GLU A 121 -9.26 3.73 -11.90
C GLU A 121 -8.94 3.99 -13.38
N PHE A 122 -7.69 4.36 -13.68
CA PHE A 122 -7.24 4.55 -15.06
C PHE A 122 -5.77 4.17 -15.24
N GLU A 123 -5.47 3.53 -16.37
CA GLU A 123 -4.10 3.23 -16.78
C GLU A 123 -3.72 4.02 -18.02
N VAL A 124 -2.55 4.69 -17.97
CA VAL A 124 -2.04 5.52 -19.07
C VAL A 124 -0.84 4.83 -19.70
N TYR A 125 -0.86 4.69 -21.02
CA TYR A 125 0.20 4.06 -21.81
C TYR A 125 0.73 5.02 -22.88
N SER A 126 2.03 4.96 -23.16
CA SER A 126 2.65 5.52 -24.37
C SER A 126 2.98 4.39 -25.33
N GLY A 127 2.56 4.48 -26.58
CA GLY A 127 2.92 3.53 -27.65
C GLY A 127 3.88 4.17 -28.65
N ASP A 128 5.04 3.56 -28.87
CA ASP A 128 5.87 3.85 -30.04
C ASP A 128 5.55 2.81 -31.11
N PHE A 129 5.26 3.25 -32.34
CA PHE A 129 5.00 2.38 -33.48
C PHE A 129 6.17 2.48 -34.45
N ASP A 130 6.66 1.33 -34.93
CA ASP A 130 7.62 1.33 -36.02
C ASP A 130 6.95 1.88 -37.28
N VAL A 131 7.66 2.78 -37.97
CA VAL A 131 7.20 3.32 -39.26
C VAL A 131 7.43 2.22 -40.30
N GLY A 132 6.37 1.83 -41.00
CA GLY A 132 6.45 0.90 -42.14
C GLY A 132 7.29 1.46 -43.27
#